data_AF-A0ABD4YNQ5-F1
#
_entry.id   AF-A0ABD4YNQ5-F1
#
_cell.length_a   1.000
_cell.length_b   1.000
_cell.length_c   1.000
_cell.angle_alpha   90.00
_cell.angle_beta   90.00
_cell.angle_gamma   90.00
#
_symmetry.space_group_name_H-M   'P 1'
#
loop_
_entity.id
_entity.type
_entity.pdbx_description
1 polymer ?
#
loop_
_entity_poly.entity_id
_entity_poly.type
_entity_poly.pdbx_seq_one_letter_code
_entity_poly.pdbx_strand_id
1 'polypeptide(L)'
;MPGELADWKRAFQPCRIPAIVALVLLGIAIYCFNAAKDIRLPYDPAKLNTIQLRVDKVASCDAQARIRGRLERYTVPCVYSGNYPYMVFKFFEATYKARYTEGEHVEFMVLEDQQQLTDGTIARQYNMAIPVRVYGVRKNGETLVDAKQVHDQSHSRKVQFNMNGWIALVLAGWAAVITFRRARQILNEAMW
;
A
#
# COMPACT_ATOMS: atom_id res chain seq x y z
N MET A 1 9.57 13.89 52.72
CA MET A 1 8.80 15.08 52.31
C MET A 1 7.71 14.68 51.31
N PRO A 2 6.56 14.15 51.77
CA PRO A 2 5.43 13.80 50.90
C PRO A 2 4.55 15.00 50.50
N GLY A 3 4.66 16.14 51.20
CA GLY A 3 3.88 17.37 50.95
C GLY A 3 4.27 18.11 49.68
N GLU A 4 5.56 18.39 49.48
CA GLU A 4 6.04 19.13 48.29
C GLU A 4 5.73 18.41 46.98
N LEU A 5 5.92 17.09 46.92
CA LEU A 5 5.59 16.27 45.74
C LEU A 5 4.08 16.32 45.41
N ALA A 6 3.22 16.39 46.43
CA ALA A 6 1.77 16.49 46.23
C ALA A 6 1.36 17.87 45.70
N ASP A 7 2.04 18.93 46.13
CA ASP A 7 1.79 20.30 45.67
C ASP A 7 2.29 20.53 44.24
N TRP A 8 3.47 20.02 43.89
CA TRP A 8 3.96 20.01 42.51
C TRP A 8 3.02 19.23 41.57
N LYS A 9 2.49 18.10 42.03
CA LYS A 9 1.54 17.29 41.25
C LYS A 9 0.21 18.02 41.01
N ARG A 10 -0.24 18.86 41.95
CA ARG A 10 -1.40 19.74 41.77
C ARG A 10 -1.08 20.91 40.83
N ALA A 11 0.06 21.56 41.00
CA ALA A 11 0.50 22.70 40.19
C ALA A 11 0.61 22.34 38.69
N PHE A 12 1.08 21.14 38.36
CA PHE A 12 1.21 20.67 36.97
C PHE A 12 -0.02 19.95 36.39
N GLN A 13 -1.12 19.78 37.15
CA GLN A 13 -2.37 19.25 36.59
C GLN A 13 -2.85 19.94 35.29
N PRO A 14 -2.83 21.28 35.15
CA PRO A 14 -3.24 21.94 33.90
C PRO A 14 -2.33 21.66 32.69
N CYS A 15 -1.16 21.06 32.89
CA CYS A 15 -0.25 20.61 31.84
C CYS A 15 -0.50 19.15 31.41
N ARG A 16 -1.21 18.34 32.21
CA ARG A 16 -1.45 16.92 31.90
C ARG A 16 -2.27 16.72 30.63
N ILE A 17 -3.37 17.43 30.48
CA ILE A 17 -4.26 17.30 29.33
C ILE A 17 -3.54 17.63 28.02
N PRO A 18 -2.89 18.81 27.86
CA PRO A 18 -2.20 19.12 26.60
C PRO A 18 -0.99 18.19 26.36
N ALA A 19 -0.31 17.69 27.40
CA ALA A 19 0.75 16.69 27.25
C ALA A 19 0.21 15.34 26.72
N ILE A 20 -0.91 14.85 27.26
CA ILE A 20 -1.57 13.63 26.79
C ILE A 20 -2.03 13.81 25.34
N VAL A 21 -2.65 14.95 25.02
CA VAL A 21 -3.08 15.26 23.65
C VAL A 21 -1.88 15.25 22.69
N ALA A 22 -0.75 15.84 23.07
CA ALA A 22 0.46 15.83 22.26
C ALA A 22 0.96 14.38 22.00
N LEU A 23 0.99 13.53 23.03
CA LEU A 23 1.40 12.13 22.90
C LEU A 23 0.45 11.32 22.01
N VAL A 24 -0.86 11.50 22.17
CA VAL A 24 -1.88 10.82 21.34
C VAL A 24 -1.73 11.24 19.87
N LEU A 25 -1.61 12.54 19.60
CA LEU A 25 -1.43 13.06 18.25
C LEU A 25 -0.12 12.59 17.61
N LEU A 26 0.96 12.48 18.39
CA LEU A 26 2.21 11.90 17.92
C LEU A 26 2.04 10.42 17.55
N GLY A 27 1.33 9.64 18.36
CA GLY A 27 1.00 8.25 18.06
C GLY A 27 0.17 8.11 16.77
N ILE A 28 -0.82 8.97 16.57
CA ILE A 28 -1.62 9.04 15.33
C ILE A 28 -0.73 9.38 14.13
N ALA A 29 0.17 10.36 14.26
CA ALA A 29 1.09 10.73 13.19
C ALA A 29 1.97 9.55 12.77
N ILE A 30 2.56 8.84 13.75
CA ILE A 30 3.38 7.65 13.49
C ILE A 30 2.56 6.57 12.78
N TYR A 31 1.35 6.30 13.25
CA TYR A 31 0.45 5.34 12.62
C TYR A 31 0.15 5.71 11.15
N CYS A 32 -0.22 6.97 10.90
CA CYS A 32 -0.52 7.47 9.56
C CYS A 32 0.69 7.37 8.62
N PHE A 33 1.90 7.73 9.07
CA PHE A 33 3.10 7.59 8.25
C PHE A 33 3.48 6.13 7.97
N ASN A 34 3.31 5.24 8.95
CA ASN A 34 3.54 3.81 8.74
C ASN A 34 2.52 3.23 7.75
N ALA A 35 1.23 3.57 7.90
CA ALA A 35 0.19 3.17 6.96
C ALA A 35 0.47 3.68 5.54
N ALA A 36 0.94 4.92 5.38
CA ALA A 36 1.33 5.46 4.08
C ALA A 36 2.54 4.73 3.47
N LYS A 37 3.52 4.34 4.28
CA LYS A 37 4.69 3.54 3.82
C LYS A 37 4.28 2.15 3.36
N ASP A 38 3.33 1.52 4.05
CA ASP A 38 2.87 0.17 3.73
C ASP A 38 1.99 0.11 2.47
N ILE A 39 1.43 1.23 2.02
CA ILE A 39 0.71 1.30 0.74
C ILE A 39 1.71 1.21 -0.43
N ARG A 40 1.73 0.04 -1.06
CA ARG A 40 2.39 -0.19 -2.35
C ARG A 40 1.60 0.50 -3.46
N LEU A 41 2.28 1.30 -4.26
CA LEU A 41 1.72 1.86 -5.47
C LEU A 41 1.88 0.82 -6.60
N PRO A 42 0.78 0.44 -7.28
CA PRO A 42 0.87 -0.24 -8.56
C PRO A 42 1.71 0.56 -9.57
N TYR A 43 2.20 -0.09 -10.62
CA TYR A 43 2.91 0.61 -11.69
C TYR A 43 2.05 1.71 -12.31
N ASP A 44 2.72 2.72 -12.85
CA ASP A 44 2.07 3.81 -13.59
C ASP A 44 1.30 3.23 -14.78
N PRO A 45 -0.02 3.50 -14.91
CA PRO A 45 -0.83 3.00 -16.01
C PRO A 45 -0.31 3.42 -17.39
N ALA A 46 0.41 4.54 -17.50
CA ALA A 46 1.00 4.99 -18.77
C ALA A 46 2.14 4.07 -19.27
N LYS A 47 2.69 3.22 -18.40
CA LYS A 47 3.73 2.25 -18.74
C LYS A 47 3.17 0.86 -19.05
N LEU A 48 1.86 0.68 -18.93
CA LEU A 48 1.24 -0.63 -19.15
C LEU A 48 0.87 -0.79 -20.62
N ASN A 49 1.23 -1.94 -21.18
CA ASN A 49 0.81 -2.37 -22.50
C ASN A 49 -0.50 -3.15 -22.40
N THR A 50 -1.38 -2.98 -23.37
CA THR A 50 -2.60 -3.78 -23.50
C THR A 50 -2.36 -4.88 -24.51
N ILE A 51 -2.60 -6.13 -24.10
CA ILE A 51 -2.52 -7.31 -24.95
C ILE A 51 -3.87 -8.00 -25.02
N GLN A 52 -4.20 -8.54 -26.19
CA GLN A 52 -5.37 -9.39 -26.37
C GLN A 52 -4.93 -10.84 -26.45
N LEU A 53 -5.63 -11.72 -25.75
CA LEU A 53 -5.34 -13.14 -25.78
C LEU A 53 -6.59 -13.99 -25.59
N ARG A 54 -6.49 -15.25 -26.03
CA ARG A 54 -7.45 -16.30 -25.71
C ARG A 54 -6.98 -17.07 -24.48
N VAL A 55 -7.85 -17.22 -23.50
CA VAL A 55 -7.62 -18.04 -22.32
C VAL A 55 -7.69 -19.50 -22.73
N ASP A 56 -6.56 -20.21 -22.75
CA ASP A 56 -6.56 -21.64 -23.11
C ASP A 56 -6.58 -22.54 -21.88
N LYS A 57 -6.05 -22.06 -20.76
CA LYS A 57 -6.08 -22.80 -19.49
C LYS A 57 -6.14 -21.84 -18.32
N VAL A 58 -7.00 -22.16 -17.35
CA VAL A 58 -7.06 -21.47 -16.05
C VAL A 58 -6.49 -22.40 -14.98
N ALA A 59 -5.58 -21.91 -14.15
CA ALA A 59 -4.96 -22.70 -13.09
C ALA A 59 -4.70 -21.87 -11.83
N SER A 60 -4.17 -22.53 -10.80
CA SER A 60 -3.58 -21.88 -9.64
C SER A 60 -2.06 -22.03 -9.71
N CYS A 61 -1.35 -20.91 -9.61
CA CYS A 61 0.11 -20.84 -9.68
C CYS A 61 0.69 -20.38 -8.35
N ASP A 62 1.88 -20.89 -8.01
CA ASP A 62 2.61 -20.40 -6.86
C ASP A 62 3.10 -18.97 -7.07
N ALA A 63 2.94 -18.14 -6.05
CA ALA A 63 3.47 -16.81 -5.93
C ALA A 63 4.26 -16.69 -4.62
N GLN A 64 5.19 -15.73 -4.61
CA GLN A 64 5.99 -15.41 -3.44
C GLN A 64 5.98 -13.90 -3.25
N ALA A 65 5.75 -13.45 -2.02
CA ALA A 65 5.85 -12.05 -1.68
C ALA A 65 6.54 -11.88 -0.34
N ARG A 66 7.26 -10.77 -0.19
CA ARG A 66 7.76 -10.35 1.11
C ARG A 66 6.66 -9.59 1.85
N ILE A 67 6.12 -10.19 2.91
CA ILE A 67 5.08 -9.62 3.75
C ILE A 67 5.68 -9.42 5.15
N ARG A 68 5.70 -8.17 5.63
CA ARG A 68 6.28 -7.79 6.93
C ARG A 68 7.69 -8.36 7.17
N GLY A 69 8.52 -8.34 6.13
CA GLY A 69 9.91 -8.80 6.18
C GLY A 69 10.11 -10.31 5.99
N ARG A 70 9.06 -11.13 6.07
CA ARG A 70 9.10 -12.58 5.83
C ARG A 70 8.72 -12.91 4.39
N LEU A 71 9.38 -13.92 3.80
CA LEU A 71 9.01 -14.45 2.49
C LEU A 71 7.88 -15.45 2.68
N GLU A 72 6.70 -15.15 2.14
CA GLU A 72 5.53 -16.01 2.20
C GLU A 72 5.22 -16.56 0.81
N ARG A 73 4.90 -17.86 0.73
CA ARG A 73 4.45 -18.54 -0.48
C ARG A 73 2.93 -18.71 -0.41
N TYR A 74 2.25 -18.41 -1.50
CA TYR A 74 0.80 -18.52 -1.61
C TYR A 74 0.39 -18.79 -3.05
N THR A 75 -0.80 -19.33 -3.26
CA THR A 75 -1.34 -19.61 -4.59
C THR A 75 -2.14 -18.43 -5.12
N VAL A 76 -1.99 -18.13 -6.40
CA VAL A 76 -2.78 -17.14 -7.12
C VAL A 76 -3.40 -17.73 -8.38
N PRO A 77 -4.59 -17.27 -8.81
CA PRO A 77 -5.11 -17.63 -10.11
C PRO A 77 -4.13 -17.18 -11.19
N CYS A 78 -4.03 -18.00 -12.23
CA CYS A 78 -3.21 -17.73 -13.38
C CYS A 78 -3.85 -18.30 -14.65
N VAL A 79 -3.47 -17.70 -15.77
CA VAL A 79 -3.98 -18.06 -17.10
C VAL A 79 -2.80 -18.33 -18.03
N TYR A 80 -3.01 -19.30 -18.91
CA TYR A 80 -2.12 -19.62 -20.04
C TYR A 80 -2.82 -19.34 -21.36
N SER A 81 -2.03 -19.01 -22.37
CA SER A 81 -2.49 -18.75 -23.72
C SER A 81 -1.49 -19.29 -24.73
N GLY A 82 -1.96 -19.96 -25.76
CA GLY A 82 -1.19 -20.43 -26.90
C GLY A 82 -0.69 -19.27 -27.76
N ASN A 83 -1.29 -18.08 -27.66
CA ASN A 83 -0.75 -16.84 -28.22
C ASN A 83 0.61 -16.47 -27.59
N TYR A 84 0.84 -16.89 -26.34
CA TYR A 84 2.05 -16.62 -25.57
C TYR A 84 2.51 -17.89 -24.84
N PRO A 85 3.03 -18.89 -25.56
CA PRO A 85 3.19 -20.27 -25.07
C PRO A 85 4.21 -20.41 -23.93
N TYR A 86 5.06 -19.40 -23.73
CA TYR A 86 6.09 -19.36 -22.70
C TYR A 86 5.72 -18.49 -21.49
N MET A 87 4.57 -17.83 -21.52
CA MET A 87 4.15 -16.87 -20.51
C MET A 87 3.06 -17.46 -19.63
N VAL A 88 3.09 -17.11 -18.34
CA VAL A 88 2.01 -17.40 -17.39
C VAL A 88 1.52 -16.10 -16.76
N PHE A 89 0.27 -15.75 -17.04
CA PHE A 89 -0.34 -14.50 -16.57
C PHE A 89 -0.91 -14.71 -15.16
N LYS A 90 -0.31 -14.06 -14.16
CA LYS A 90 -0.68 -14.19 -12.75
C LYS A 90 -1.48 -12.98 -12.29
N PHE A 91 -2.57 -13.24 -11.55
CA PHE A 91 -3.48 -12.22 -11.05
C PHE A 91 -3.27 -12.00 -9.56
N PHE A 92 -3.32 -10.74 -9.12
CA PHE A 92 -3.04 -10.32 -7.75
C PHE A 92 -4.03 -9.23 -7.33
N GLU A 93 -4.25 -9.10 -6.02
CA GLU A 93 -5.03 -7.99 -5.46
C GLU A 93 -6.41 -7.83 -6.15
N ALA A 94 -6.68 -6.69 -6.78
CA ALA A 94 -7.95 -6.43 -7.46
C ALA A 94 -8.22 -7.41 -8.62
N THR A 95 -7.18 -7.86 -9.33
CA THR A 95 -7.33 -8.77 -10.47
C THR A 95 -7.62 -10.21 -10.05
N TYR A 96 -7.39 -10.57 -8.78
CA TYR A 96 -7.71 -11.89 -8.23
C TYR A 96 -9.20 -12.24 -8.30
N LYS A 97 -10.08 -11.23 -8.26
CA LYS A 97 -11.54 -11.42 -8.24
C LYS A 97 -12.13 -11.69 -9.61
N ALA A 98 -11.40 -11.42 -10.68
CA ALA A 98 -11.86 -11.69 -12.04
C ALA A 98 -11.87 -13.21 -12.27
N ARG A 99 -13.04 -13.75 -12.64
CA ARG A 99 -13.19 -15.16 -13.02
C ARG A 99 -13.06 -15.27 -14.53
N TYR A 100 -12.35 -16.31 -14.96
CA TYR A 100 -12.11 -16.61 -16.36
C TYR A 100 -12.58 -18.02 -16.67
N THR A 101 -13.08 -18.21 -17.87
CA THR A 101 -13.34 -19.55 -18.41
C THR A 101 -12.45 -19.81 -19.62
N GLU A 102 -12.13 -21.08 -19.84
CA GLU A 102 -11.33 -21.49 -21.00
C GLU A 102 -12.10 -21.21 -22.29
N GLY A 103 -11.39 -20.73 -23.31
CA GLY A 103 -11.93 -20.27 -24.59
C GLY A 103 -12.27 -18.79 -24.66
N GLU A 104 -12.29 -18.05 -23.54
CA GLU A 104 -12.63 -16.62 -23.54
C GLU A 104 -11.54 -15.75 -24.13
N HIS A 105 -11.94 -14.70 -24.86
CA HIS A 105 -11.04 -13.64 -25.29
C HIS A 105 -11.07 -12.50 -24.28
N VAL A 106 -9.88 -12.09 -23.85
CA VAL A 106 -9.69 -11.09 -22.79
C VAL A 106 -8.55 -10.15 -23.17
N GLU A 107 -8.64 -8.92 -22.69
CA GLU A 107 -7.55 -7.95 -22.77
C GLU A 107 -6.91 -7.80 -21.41
N PHE A 108 -5.60 -7.95 -21.35
CA PHE A 108 -4.81 -7.75 -20.13
C PHE A 108 -3.92 -6.53 -20.28
N MET A 109 -3.80 -5.77 -19.19
CA MET A 109 -2.81 -4.71 -19.06
C MET A 109 -1.61 -5.25 -18.28
N VAL A 110 -0.45 -5.30 -18.92
CA VAL A 110 0.80 -5.88 -18.42
C VAL A 110 1.95 -4.88 -18.60
N LEU A 111 3.07 -5.08 -17.91
CA LEU A 111 4.22 -4.16 -18.03
C LEU A 111 5.07 -4.48 -19.27
N GLU A 112 5.12 -5.77 -19.60
CA GLU A 112 5.94 -6.35 -20.65
C GLU A 112 5.42 -5.91 -22.03
N ASP A 113 6.35 -5.66 -22.95
CA ASP A 113 6.02 -5.36 -24.34
C ASP A 113 5.82 -6.64 -25.18
N GLN A 114 5.35 -6.49 -26.42
CA GLN A 114 5.10 -7.64 -27.30
C GLN A 114 6.35 -8.47 -27.61
N GLN A 115 7.52 -7.82 -27.71
CA GLN A 115 8.78 -8.53 -27.98
C GLN A 115 9.15 -9.40 -26.79
N GLN A 116 9.04 -8.86 -25.57
CA GLN A 116 9.29 -9.59 -24.33
C GLN A 116 8.32 -10.75 -24.13
N LEU A 117 7.03 -10.56 -24.47
CA LEU A 117 6.00 -11.59 -24.32
C LEU A 117 6.14 -12.74 -25.32
N THR A 118 6.81 -12.51 -26.44
CA THR A 118 7.06 -13.53 -27.47
C THR A 118 8.46 -14.13 -27.37
N ASP A 119 9.36 -13.52 -26.61
CA ASP A 119 10.71 -14.04 -26.37
C ASP A 119 10.67 -15.29 -25.49
N GLY A 120 10.80 -16.44 -26.15
CA GLY A 120 10.87 -17.74 -25.51
C GLY A 120 12.26 -18.16 -25.06
N THR A 121 13.30 -17.33 -25.25
CA THR A 121 14.70 -17.75 -25.06
C THR A 121 14.95 -18.23 -23.63
N ILE A 122 14.56 -17.41 -22.64
CA ILE A 122 14.71 -17.75 -21.21
C ILE A 122 13.85 -18.98 -20.86
N ALA A 123 12.61 -19.02 -21.34
CA ALA A 123 11.69 -20.11 -21.04
C ALA A 123 12.20 -21.46 -21.57
N ARG A 124 12.78 -21.48 -22.76
CA ARG A 124 13.40 -22.66 -23.38
C ARG A 124 14.68 -23.07 -22.66
N GLN A 125 15.54 -22.11 -22.35
CA GLN A 125 16.83 -22.37 -21.68
C GLN A 125 16.64 -23.04 -20.31
N TYR A 126 15.63 -22.59 -19.55
CA TYR A 126 15.38 -23.07 -18.19
C TYR A 126 14.17 -24.01 -18.08
N ASN A 127 13.57 -24.41 -19.20
CA ASN A 127 12.36 -25.23 -19.28
C ASN A 127 11.27 -24.79 -18.29
N MET A 128 10.97 -23.49 -18.26
CA MET A 128 10.03 -22.88 -17.32
C MET A 128 9.16 -21.83 -17.99
N ALA A 129 7.93 -21.64 -17.47
CA ALA A 129 7.07 -20.54 -17.88
C ALA A 129 7.50 -19.23 -17.19
N ILE A 130 7.55 -18.14 -17.95
CA ILE A 130 7.90 -16.81 -17.47
C ILE A 130 6.65 -16.16 -16.85
N PRO A 131 6.69 -15.77 -15.55
CA PRO A 131 5.54 -15.17 -14.90
C PRO A 131 5.36 -13.72 -15.31
N VAL A 132 4.16 -13.39 -15.79
CA VAL A 132 3.73 -12.05 -16.17
C VAL A 132 2.67 -11.57 -15.19
N ARG A 133 2.80 -10.38 -14.62
CA ARG A 133 1.82 -9.84 -13.67
C ARG A 133 0.75 -9.03 -14.41
N VAL A 134 -0.52 -9.35 -14.16
CA VAL A 134 -1.66 -8.62 -14.73
C VAL A 134 -2.10 -7.50 -13.80
N TYR A 135 -2.15 -6.28 -14.32
CA TYR A 135 -2.53 -5.06 -13.58
C TYR A 135 -3.94 -4.58 -13.89
N GLY A 136 -4.45 -4.88 -15.08
CA GLY A 136 -5.78 -4.48 -15.54
C GLY A 136 -6.38 -5.53 -16.46
N VAL A 137 -7.71 -5.56 -16.50
CA VAL A 137 -8.48 -6.60 -17.20
C VAL A 137 -9.68 -5.97 -17.89
N ARG A 138 -9.82 -6.24 -19.18
CA ARG A 138 -11.02 -5.93 -19.97
C ARG A 138 -11.55 -7.20 -20.63
N LYS A 139 -12.88 -7.34 -20.68
CA LYS A 139 -13.56 -8.48 -21.28
C LYS A 139 -14.80 -7.99 -22.01
N ASN A 140 -14.96 -8.37 -23.28
CA ASN A 140 -16.13 -7.99 -24.10
C ASN A 140 -16.44 -6.48 -24.10
N GLY A 141 -15.41 -5.63 -24.10
CA GLY A 141 -15.56 -4.17 -24.01
C GLY A 141 -15.83 -3.62 -22.60
N GLU A 142 -16.11 -4.47 -21.61
CA GLU A 142 -16.28 -4.08 -20.21
C GLU A 142 -14.95 -4.14 -19.45
N THR A 143 -14.62 -3.06 -18.74
CA THR A 143 -13.41 -3.00 -17.92
C THR A 143 -13.70 -3.59 -16.54
N LEU A 144 -13.24 -4.81 -16.31
CA LEU A 144 -13.44 -5.53 -15.04
C LEU A 144 -12.51 -4.98 -13.94
N VAL A 145 -11.27 -4.66 -14.31
CA VAL A 145 -10.30 -4.04 -13.41
C VAL A 145 -9.56 -2.96 -14.18
N ASP A 146 -9.82 -1.71 -13.82
CA ASP A 146 -9.10 -0.57 -14.36
C ASP A 146 -7.80 -0.33 -13.57
N ALA A 147 -6.66 -0.61 -14.20
CA ALA A 147 -5.35 -0.41 -13.60
C ALA A 147 -5.12 1.06 -13.19
N LYS A 148 -5.66 2.02 -13.95
CA LYS A 148 -5.56 3.44 -13.62
C LYS A 148 -6.36 3.75 -12.37
N GLN A 149 -7.60 3.29 -12.28
CA GLN A 149 -8.42 3.49 -11.10
C GLN A 149 -7.77 2.89 -9.84
N VAL A 150 -7.19 1.68 -9.94
CA VAL A 150 -6.49 1.02 -8.81
C VAL A 150 -5.24 1.81 -8.42
N HIS A 151 -4.48 2.32 -9.39
CA HIS A 151 -3.33 3.19 -9.14
C HIS A 151 -3.75 4.49 -8.43
N ASP A 152 -4.74 5.20 -8.97
CA ASP A 152 -5.24 6.48 -8.45
C ASP A 152 -5.82 6.35 -7.04
N GLN A 153 -6.58 5.28 -6.77
CA GLN A 153 -7.09 4.99 -5.44
C GLN A 153 -5.96 4.73 -4.44
N SER A 154 -4.96 3.94 -4.84
CA SER A 154 -3.81 3.64 -3.97
C SER A 154 -2.96 4.89 -3.71
N HIS A 155 -2.75 5.71 -4.75
CA HIS A 155 -2.06 6.98 -4.65
C HIS A 155 -2.81 7.96 -3.75
N SER A 156 -4.11 8.15 -3.98
CA SER A 156 -4.97 9.02 -3.16
C SER A 156 -4.95 8.63 -1.69
N ARG A 157 -5.12 7.33 -1.37
CA ARG A 157 -5.03 6.83 0.01
C ARG A 157 -3.65 7.11 0.63
N LYS A 158 -2.57 6.90 -0.12
CA LYS A 158 -1.21 7.18 0.36
C LYS A 158 -1.01 8.66 0.68
N VAL A 159 -1.48 9.54 -0.21
CA VAL A 159 -1.45 11.00 0.00
C VAL A 159 -2.28 11.39 1.21
N GLN A 160 -3.49 10.86 1.36
CA GLN A 160 -4.37 11.12 2.52
C GLN A 160 -3.71 10.71 3.83
N PHE A 161 -3.12 9.51 3.92
CA PHE A 161 -2.41 9.09 5.13
C PHE A 161 -1.19 9.96 5.42
N ASN A 162 -0.41 10.33 4.41
CA ASN A 162 0.71 11.26 4.59
C ASN A 162 0.23 12.63 5.09
N MET A 163 -0.82 13.18 4.49
CA MET A 163 -1.40 14.47 4.87
C MET A 163 -1.95 14.44 6.30
N ASN A 164 -2.70 13.40 6.66
CA ASN A 164 -3.20 13.22 8.02
C ASN A 164 -2.06 13.06 9.04
N GLY A 165 -0.98 12.37 8.67
CA GLY A 165 0.23 12.28 9.48
C GLY A 165 0.85 13.65 9.75
N TRP A 166 0.96 14.48 8.73
CA TRP A 166 1.45 15.86 8.86
C TRP A 166 0.53 16.75 9.70
N ILE A 167 -0.79 16.68 9.48
CA ILE A 167 -1.78 17.43 10.27
C ILE A 167 -1.66 17.05 11.76
N ALA A 168 -1.62 15.74 12.06
CA ALA A 168 -1.47 15.26 13.43
C ALA A 168 -0.15 15.73 14.07
N LEU A 169 0.95 15.74 13.30
CA LEU A 169 2.26 16.20 13.78
C LEU A 169 2.28 17.71 14.08
N VAL A 170 1.65 18.53 13.24
CA VAL A 170 1.50 19.97 13.49
C VAL A 170 0.67 20.23 14.75
N LEU A 171 -0.46 19.51 14.90
CA LEU A 171 -1.31 19.62 16.09
C LEU A 171 -0.58 19.16 17.36
N ALA A 172 0.24 18.10 17.27
CA ALA A 172 1.06 17.63 18.38
C ALA A 172 2.09 18.70 18.80
N GLY A 173 2.73 19.35 17.83
CA GLY A 173 3.64 20.47 18.07
C GLY A 173 2.95 21.64 18.80
N TRP A 174 1.75 22.02 18.36
CA TRP A 174 0.94 23.04 19.02
C TRP A 174 0.60 22.68 20.47
N ALA A 175 0.16 21.45 20.72
CA ALA A 175 -0.15 20.97 22.07
C ALA A 175 1.10 20.95 22.98
N ALA A 176 2.27 20.58 22.43
CA ALA A 176 3.54 20.63 23.14
C ALA A 176 3.95 22.07 23.51
N VAL A 177 3.78 23.04 22.60
CA VAL A 177 4.04 24.46 22.87
C VAL A 177 3.14 24.99 23.99
N ILE A 178 1.85 24.65 23.99
CA ILE A 178 0.91 25.04 25.05
C ILE A 178 1.35 24.44 26.40
N THR A 179 1.71 23.16 26.40
CA THR A 179 2.21 22.46 27.60
C THR A 179 3.46 23.15 28.14
N PHE A 180 4.41 23.48 27.28
CA PHE A 180 5.65 24.16 27.66
C PHE A 180 5.41 25.58 28.20
N ARG A 181 4.52 26.36 27.56
CA ARG A 181 4.16 27.70 28.05
C ARG A 181 3.53 27.64 29.44
N ARG A 182 2.60 26.72 29.68
CA ARG A 182 1.96 26.53 31.00
C ARG A 182 2.96 26.07 32.04
N ALA A 183 3.82 25.11 31.71
CA ALA A 183 4.89 24.66 32.59
C ALA A 183 5.85 25.79 32.98
N ARG A 184 6.24 26.63 32.01
CA ARG A 184 7.12 27.79 32.25
C ARG A 184 6.47 28.84 33.14
N GLN A 185 5.16 29.08 33.00
CA GLN A 185 4.42 29.98 33.90
C GLN A 185 4.44 29.48 35.34
N ILE A 186 4.10 28.20 35.56
CA ILE A 186 4.11 27.57 36.89
C ILE A 186 5.50 27.63 37.52
N LEU A 187 6.56 27.35 36.74
CA LEU A 187 7.94 27.41 37.23
C LEU A 187 8.36 28.85 37.60
N ASN A 188 7.95 29.85 36.82
CA ASN A 188 8.24 31.25 37.11
C ASN A 188 7.48 31.75 38.34
N GLU A 189 6.23 31.33 38.54
CA GLU A 189 5.42 31.64 39.72
C GLU A 189 5.97 30.98 40.99
N ALA A 190 6.59 29.80 40.88
CA ALA A 190 7.20 29.10 42.02
C ALA A 190 8.60 29.63 42.42
N MET A 191 9.22 30.47 41.59
CA MET A 191 10.53 31.08 41.86
C MET A 191 10.45 32.47 42.52
N TRP A 192 9.24 33.00 42.72
CA TRP A 192 8.95 34.27 43.40
C TRP A 192 8.12 34.01 44.66
#